data_AF-A0A804K468-F1
#
_entry.id   AF-A0A804K468-F1
#
_cell.length_a   1.000
_cell.length_b   1.000
_cell.length_c   1.000
_cell.angle_alpha   90.00
_cell.angle_beta   90.00
_cell.angle_gamma   90.00
#
_symmetry.space_group_name_H-M   'P 1'
#
loop_
_entity.id
_entity.type
_entity.pdbx_description
1 polymer ?
#
loop_
_entity_poly.entity_id
_entity_poly.type
_entity_poly.pdbx_seq_one_letter_code
_entity_poly.pdbx_strand_id
1 'polypeptide(L)'
;MERGEAQKEDMRQGWSCIRLAVEELSLFKPEEKKMSTLAFLGASNLLLHVLDKIGPTMMVLRRDIQRNIERVEETYMLDPNLYSSLEEIVQKEVVGDGSARQDDSCCRSILWLARSITFSLALLDKLDKNPESSLEQVVEETYNGTLKPWHGWISSAAYKVAIKLVPGREMLIRLLMGQEQDYNDLKQDIKKYASVIRPLLDDTYQLLVSRIGFFL
;
A
#
# COMPACT_ATOMS: atom_id res chain seq x y z
N MET A 1 21.68 -25.82 -4.69
CA MET A 1 20.57 -24.95 -4.25
C MET A 1 21.04 -23.49 -4.25
N GLU A 2 22.17 -23.18 -3.60
CA GLU A 2 22.78 -21.83 -3.52
C GLU A 2 23.05 -21.12 -4.86
N ARG A 3 23.47 -21.84 -5.92
CA ARG A 3 23.80 -21.22 -7.22
C ARG A 3 22.57 -20.68 -7.99
N GLY A 4 21.38 -21.21 -7.71
CA GLY A 4 20.12 -20.76 -8.29
C GLY A 4 19.44 -19.63 -7.50
N GLU A 5 19.74 -19.50 -6.21
CA GLU A 5 19.28 -18.40 -5.35
C GLU A 5 20.13 -17.14 -5.58
N ALA A 6 21.45 -17.29 -5.68
CA ALA A 6 22.36 -16.18 -6.00
C ALA A 6 22.08 -15.55 -7.38
N GLN A 7 21.73 -16.37 -8.40
CA GLN A 7 21.32 -15.86 -9.71
C GLN A 7 19.95 -15.17 -9.69
N LYS A 8 19.04 -15.58 -8.79
CA LYS A 8 17.75 -14.91 -8.60
C LYS A 8 17.89 -13.59 -7.85
N GLU A 9 18.82 -13.50 -6.90
CA GLU A 9 19.14 -12.25 -6.19
C GLU A 9 19.78 -11.21 -7.11
N ASP A 10 20.71 -11.63 -7.97
CA ASP A 10 21.35 -10.76 -8.97
C ASP A 10 20.32 -10.22 -9.98
N MET A 11 19.41 -11.08 -10.48
CA MET A 11 18.30 -10.66 -11.35
C MET A 11 17.30 -9.71 -10.69
N ARG A 12 17.17 -9.71 -9.35
CA ARG A 12 16.21 -8.87 -8.63
C ARG A 12 16.72 -7.43 -8.43
N GLN A 13 18.02 -7.17 -8.56
CA GLN A 13 18.58 -5.82 -8.38
C GLN A 13 18.07 -4.81 -9.44
N GLY A 14 17.74 -5.31 -10.65
CA GLY A 14 17.20 -4.49 -11.74
C GLY A 14 15.70 -4.22 -11.66
N TRP A 15 14.95 -4.89 -10.78
CA TRP A 15 13.49 -4.87 -10.75
C TRP A 15 12.91 -3.67 -9.99
N SER A 16 11.76 -3.21 -10.44
CA SER A 16 10.95 -2.23 -9.72
C SER A 16 10.45 -2.82 -8.41
N CYS A 17 10.19 -1.93 -7.44
CA CYS A 17 9.55 -2.32 -6.19
C CYS A 17 8.17 -2.96 -6.43
N ILE A 18 7.45 -2.54 -7.48
CA ILE A 18 6.16 -3.12 -7.85
C ILE A 18 6.34 -4.56 -8.35
N ARG A 19 7.33 -4.84 -9.19
CA ARG A 19 7.62 -6.22 -9.65
C ARG A 19 8.00 -7.12 -8.48
N LEU A 20 8.86 -6.64 -7.59
CA LEU A 20 9.23 -7.38 -6.38
C LEU A 20 8.00 -7.69 -5.51
N ALA A 21 7.13 -6.69 -5.30
CA ALA A 21 5.88 -6.88 -4.57
C ALA A 21 4.95 -7.90 -5.26
N VAL A 22 4.83 -7.88 -6.59
CA VAL A 22 4.02 -8.88 -7.32
C VAL A 22 4.54 -10.30 -7.11
N GLU A 23 5.86 -10.47 -7.13
CA GLU A 23 6.49 -11.78 -6.93
C GLU A 23 6.34 -12.27 -5.49
N GLU A 24 6.53 -11.40 -4.50
CA GLU A 24 6.24 -11.72 -3.10
C GLU A 24 4.76 -12.08 -2.90
N LEU A 25 3.86 -11.31 -3.51
CA LEU A 25 2.42 -11.54 -3.41
C LEU A 25 1.99 -12.87 -4.05
N SER A 26 2.69 -13.30 -5.11
CA SER A 26 2.42 -14.58 -5.77
C SER A 26 2.66 -15.80 -4.87
N LEU A 27 3.43 -15.63 -3.78
CA LEU A 27 3.65 -16.67 -2.78
C LEU A 27 2.41 -16.90 -1.89
N PHE A 28 1.49 -15.93 -1.83
CA PHE A 28 0.23 -16.07 -1.09
C PHE A 28 -0.86 -16.57 -2.05
N LYS A 29 -1.13 -17.88 -2.02
CA LYS A 29 -2.18 -18.48 -2.85
C LYS A 29 -3.56 -17.89 -2.49
N PRO A 30 -4.32 -17.35 -3.47
CA PRO A 30 -5.63 -16.72 -3.21
C PRO A 30 -6.66 -17.66 -2.57
N GLU A 31 -6.59 -18.96 -2.90
CA GLU A 31 -7.56 -19.97 -2.45
C GLU A 31 -7.38 -20.38 -0.98
N GLU A 32 -6.21 -20.11 -0.39
CA GLU A 32 -5.87 -20.57 0.96
C GLU A 32 -5.91 -19.45 2.01
N LYS A 33 -5.88 -18.17 1.60
CA LYS A 33 -5.70 -17.04 2.52
C LYS A 33 -6.46 -15.78 2.09
N LYS A 34 -7.80 -15.86 2.09
CA LYS A 34 -8.65 -14.67 2.02
C LYS A 34 -8.21 -13.70 3.13
N MET A 35 -7.83 -12.47 2.77
CA MET A 35 -7.32 -11.45 3.70
C MET A 35 -6.00 -11.77 4.42
N SER A 36 -5.03 -12.38 3.74
CA SER A 36 -3.69 -12.61 4.32
C SER A 36 -3.06 -11.33 4.91
N THR A 37 -2.71 -11.36 6.19
CA THR A 37 -2.01 -10.27 6.88
C THR A 37 -0.68 -9.94 6.21
N LEU A 38 0.10 -10.96 5.86
CA LEU A 38 1.39 -10.77 5.18
C LEU A 38 1.23 -10.15 3.79
N ALA A 39 0.21 -10.55 3.01
CA ALA A 39 -0.04 -9.92 1.71
C ALA A 39 -0.41 -8.44 1.87
N PHE A 40 -1.21 -8.10 2.89
CA PHE A 40 -1.57 -6.72 3.21
C PHE A 40 -0.36 -5.89 3.66
N LEU A 41 0.49 -6.45 4.50
CA LEU A 41 1.75 -5.84 4.94
C LEU A 41 2.72 -5.65 3.77
N GLY A 42 2.85 -6.63 2.87
CA GLY A 42 3.67 -6.50 1.65
C GLY A 42 3.17 -5.35 0.76
N ALA A 43 1.86 -5.25 0.55
CA ALA A 43 1.27 -4.13 -0.18
C ALA A 43 1.48 -2.78 0.50
N SER A 44 1.45 -2.76 1.84
CA SER A 44 1.71 -1.56 2.64
C SER A 44 3.18 -1.14 2.59
N ASN A 45 4.11 -2.09 2.69
CA ASN A 45 5.56 -1.85 2.61
C ASN A 45 6.00 -1.33 1.24
N LEU A 46 5.29 -1.70 0.16
CA LEU A 46 5.52 -1.10 -1.16
C LEU A 46 5.36 0.43 -1.13
N LEU A 47 4.43 0.98 -0.33
CA LEU A 47 4.30 2.43 -0.16
C LEU A 47 5.57 3.03 0.41
N LEU A 48 6.17 2.40 1.44
CA LEU A 48 7.43 2.86 2.03
C LEU A 48 8.57 2.81 1.03
N HIS A 49 8.71 1.72 0.27
CA HIS A 49 9.74 1.61 -0.77
C HIS A 49 9.64 2.72 -1.82
N VAL A 50 8.43 3.09 -2.24
CA VAL A 50 8.22 4.20 -3.18
C VAL A 50 8.57 5.54 -2.54
N LEU A 51 8.16 5.78 -1.28
CA LEU A 51 8.47 7.01 -0.57
C LEU A 51 9.97 7.17 -0.30
N ASP A 52 10.68 6.08 0.00
CA ASP A 52 12.13 6.06 0.18
C ASP A 52 12.87 6.41 -1.12
N LYS A 53 12.36 5.97 -2.27
CA LYS A 53 12.86 6.38 -3.59
C LYS A 53 12.60 7.86 -3.90
N ILE A 54 11.48 8.43 -3.44
CA ILE A 54 11.21 9.87 -3.58
C ILE A 54 12.16 10.68 -2.69
N GLY A 55 12.44 10.19 -1.50
CA GLY A 55 13.43 10.76 -0.58
C GLY A 55 12.83 11.61 0.55
N PRO A 56 13.64 12.45 1.21
CA PRO A 56 13.33 13.01 2.52
C PRO A 56 12.16 14.00 2.53
N THR A 57 11.74 14.51 1.37
CA THR A 57 10.57 15.40 1.26
C THR A 57 9.27 14.73 1.71
N MET A 58 9.22 13.40 1.69
CA MET A 58 8.06 12.60 2.10
C MET A 58 8.19 12.02 3.50
N MET A 59 9.21 12.41 4.28
CA MET A 59 9.52 11.79 5.58
C MET A 59 8.35 11.77 6.56
N VAL A 60 7.53 12.82 6.58
CA VAL A 60 6.35 12.90 7.47
C VAL A 60 5.30 11.85 7.07
N LEU A 61 4.97 11.74 5.78
CA LEU A 61 4.05 10.74 5.27
C LEU A 61 4.60 9.33 5.47
N ARG A 62 5.88 9.12 5.17
CA ARG A 62 6.58 7.86 5.37
C ARG A 62 6.46 7.39 6.83
N ARG A 63 6.71 8.27 7.79
CA ARG A 63 6.63 7.95 9.23
C ARG A 63 5.20 7.57 9.65
N ASP A 64 4.19 8.22 9.10
CA ASP A 64 2.80 7.88 9.41
C ASP A 64 2.42 6.49 8.89
N ILE A 65 2.78 6.17 7.64
CA ILE A 65 2.57 4.84 7.05
C ILE A 65 3.35 3.77 7.84
N GLN A 66 4.62 4.03 8.16
CA GLN A 66 5.47 3.12 8.94
C GLN A 66 4.81 2.76 10.28
N ARG A 67 4.33 3.75 11.03
CA ARG A 67 3.67 3.51 12.33
C ARG A 67 2.41 2.64 12.19
N ASN A 68 1.65 2.81 11.11
CA ASN A 68 0.50 1.97 10.87
C ASN A 68 0.90 0.53 10.51
N ILE A 69 1.98 0.35 9.75
CA ILE A 69 2.55 -0.97 9.43
C ILE A 69 3.03 -1.66 10.71
N GLU A 70 3.85 -0.97 11.51
CA GLU A 70 4.41 -1.48 12.76
C GLU A 70 3.32 -2.00 13.70
N ARG A 71 2.18 -1.30 13.82
CA ARG A 71 1.07 -1.76 14.66
C ARG A 71 0.44 -3.08 14.18
N VAL A 72 0.29 -3.24 12.87
CA VAL A 72 -0.24 -4.49 12.30
C VAL A 72 0.78 -5.61 12.44
N GLU A 73 2.07 -5.32 12.21
CA GLU A 73 3.18 -6.26 12.39
C GLU A 73 3.31 -6.72 13.84
N GLU A 74 3.27 -5.79 14.81
CA GLU A 74 3.30 -6.10 16.24
C GLU A 74 2.18 -7.06 16.62
N THR A 75 0.96 -6.85 16.11
CA THR A 75 -0.16 -7.75 16.35
C THR A 75 0.07 -9.11 15.71
N TYR A 76 0.52 -9.16 14.45
CA TYR A 76 0.86 -10.39 13.75
C TYR A 76 1.91 -11.22 14.50
N MET A 77 2.93 -10.56 15.04
CA MET A 77 4.05 -11.21 15.74
C MET A 77 3.69 -11.78 17.11
N LEU A 78 2.53 -11.43 17.69
CA LEU A 78 2.05 -12.06 18.92
C LEU A 78 1.77 -13.55 18.73
N ASP A 79 1.17 -13.91 17.59
CA ASP A 79 0.95 -15.29 17.16
C ASP A 79 0.74 -15.33 15.63
N PRO A 80 1.82 -15.57 14.85
CA PRO A 80 1.75 -15.58 13.39
C PRO A 80 0.79 -16.60 12.78
N ASN A 81 0.46 -17.67 13.52
CA ASN A 81 -0.50 -18.67 13.04
C ASN A 81 -1.93 -18.14 13.21
N LEU A 82 -2.25 -17.62 14.40
CA LEU A 82 -3.57 -17.06 14.69
C LEU A 82 -3.83 -15.79 13.87
N TYR A 83 -2.89 -14.86 13.82
CA TYR A 83 -3.06 -13.56 13.16
C TYR A 83 -2.63 -13.57 11.69
N SER A 84 -2.62 -14.75 11.05
CA SER A 84 -2.30 -14.91 9.63
C SER A 84 -3.32 -14.26 8.68
N SER A 85 -4.53 -13.97 9.17
CA SER A 85 -5.60 -13.25 8.51
C SER A 85 -5.93 -11.94 9.22
N LEU A 86 -6.25 -10.88 8.45
CA LEU A 86 -6.73 -9.62 9.01
C LEU A 86 -8.06 -9.77 9.77
N GLU A 87 -8.87 -10.79 9.44
CA GLU A 87 -10.11 -11.08 10.16
C GLU A 87 -9.85 -11.37 11.63
N GLU A 88 -8.82 -12.17 11.93
CA GLU A 88 -8.47 -12.54 13.30
C GLU A 88 -7.91 -11.35 14.08
N ILE A 89 -7.14 -10.47 13.42
CA ILE A 89 -6.66 -9.22 14.01
C ILE A 89 -7.83 -8.29 14.36
N VAL A 90 -8.79 -8.12 13.44
CA VAL A 90 -9.99 -7.31 13.69
C VAL A 90 -10.84 -7.94 14.80
N GLN A 91 -11.01 -9.26 14.78
CA GLN A 91 -11.80 -9.99 15.78
C GLN A 91 -11.21 -9.85 17.19
N LYS A 92 -9.88 -9.90 17.34
CA LYS A 92 -9.18 -9.62 18.60
C LYS A 92 -9.57 -8.26 19.16
N GLU A 93 -9.51 -7.19 18.37
CA GLU A 93 -9.80 -5.85 18.87
C GLU A 93 -11.29 -5.58 19.08
N VAL A 94 -12.17 -6.18 18.27
CA VAL A 94 -13.62 -5.98 18.38
C VAL A 94 -14.20 -6.72 19.57
N VAL A 95 -13.84 -8.00 19.74
CA VAL A 95 -14.46 -8.88 20.75
C VAL A 95 -13.55 -9.12 21.95
N GLY A 96 -12.24 -9.25 21.75
CA GLY A 96 -11.29 -9.49 22.83
C GLY A 96 -11.04 -8.24 23.67
N ASP A 97 -10.53 -7.19 23.04
CA ASP A 97 -10.05 -5.99 23.73
C ASP A 97 -11.12 -4.89 23.86
N GLY A 98 -12.10 -4.86 22.95
CA GLY A 98 -13.06 -3.76 22.82
C GLY A 98 -12.40 -2.43 22.40
N SER A 99 -11.20 -2.49 21.80
CA SER A 99 -10.36 -1.34 21.45
C SER A 99 -10.49 -0.88 19.99
N ALA A 100 -11.23 -1.59 19.15
CA ALA A 100 -11.27 -1.38 17.69
C ALA A 100 -11.61 0.04 17.20
N ARG A 101 -12.17 0.90 18.07
CA ARG A 101 -12.51 2.31 17.77
C ARG A 101 -11.56 3.34 18.39
N GLN A 102 -10.60 2.91 19.22
CA GLN A 102 -9.59 3.79 19.80
C GLN A 102 -8.69 4.35 18.70
N ASP A 103 -8.18 5.57 18.88
CA ASP A 103 -7.46 6.30 17.82
C ASP A 103 -6.18 5.60 17.35
N ASP A 104 -5.57 4.82 18.23
CA ASP A 104 -4.35 4.04 18.05
C ASP A 104 -4.62 2.53 17.93
N SER A 105 -5.85 2.13 17.59
CA SER A 105 -6.19 0.73 17.31
C SER A 105 -5.58 0.20 16.01
N CYS A 106 -5.32 -1.11 15.98
CA CYS A 106 -4.86 -1.84 14.80
C CYS A 106 -5.89 -1.76 13.68
N CYS A 107 -7.18 -1.83 13.98
CA CYS A 107 -8.27 -1.65 13.01
C CYS A 107 -8.20 -0.31 12.28
N ARG A 108 -7.85 0.78 12.99
CA ARG A 108 -7.64 2.09 12.34
C ARG A 108 -6.38 2.12 11.51
N SER A 109 -5.30 1.48 11.96
CA SER A 109 -4.08 1.34 11.16
C SER A 109 -4.35 0.58 9.86
N ILE A 110 -5.09 -0.54 9.92
CA ILE A 110 -5.55 -1.29 8.72
C ILE A 110 -6.37 -0.37 7.81
N LEU A 111 -7.33 0.38 8.34
CA LEU A 111 -8.16 1.30 7.55
C LEU A 111 -7.32 2.37 6.82
N TRP A 112 -6.37 3.00 7.51
CA TRP A 112 -5.52 4.05 6.92
C TRP A 112 -4.55 3.48 5.87
N LEU A 113 -4.02 2.27 6.09
CA LEU A 113 -3.21 1.57 5.10
C LEU A 113 -4.05 1.20 3.87
N ALA A 114 -5.24 0.63 4.04
CA ALA A 114 -6.14 0.28 2.93
C ALA A 114 -6.47 1.52 2.07
N ARG A 115 -6.76 2.67 2.70
CA ARG A 115 -6.98 3.95 2.00
C ARG A 115 -5.75 4.44 1.25
N SER A 116 -4.57 4.29 1.84
CA SER A 116 -3.30 4.70 1.22
C SER A 116 -2.96 3.82 0.00
N ILE A 117 -3.20 2.50 0.09
CA ILE A 117 -3.04 1.58 -1.04
C ILE A 117 -4.10 1.86 -2.12
N THR A 118 -5.33 2.21 -1.73
CA THR A 118 -6.38 2.61 -2.68
C THR A 118 -5.97 3.86 -3.47
N PHE A 119 -5.43 4.88 -2.79
CA PHE A 119 -4.88 6.07 -3.43
C PHE A 119 -3.72 5.71 -4.37
N SER A 120 -2.78 4.86 -3.96
CA SER A 120 -1.62 4.50 -4.79
C SER A 120 -2.04 3.74 -6.05
N LEU A 121 -2.98 2.79 -5.95
CA LEU A 121 -3.53 2.07 -7.11
C LEU A 121 -4.25 3.01 -8.07
N ALA A 122 -5.06 3.94 -7.56
CA ALA A 122 -5.75 4.92 -8.37
C ALA A 122 -4.78 5.90 -9.05
N LEU A 123 -3.71 6.29 -8.35
CA LEU A 123 -2.66 7.16 -8.88
C LEU A 123 -1.91 6.48 -10.03
N LEU A 124 -1.48 5.22 -9.84
CA LEU A 124 -0.79 4.44 -10.86
C LEU A 124 -1.66 4.25 -12.12
N ASP A 125 -2.94 3.96 -11.96
CA ASP A 125 -3.90 3.82 -13.06
C ASP A 125 -4.11 5.16 -13.81
N LYS A 126 -4.28 6.26 -13.08
CA LYS A 126 -4.44 7.59 -13.70
C LYS A 126 -3.17 8.07 -14.40
N LEU A 127 -1.99 7.78 -13.85
CA LEU A 127 -0.72 8.10 -14.51
C LEU A 127 -0.62 7.41 -15.88
N ASP A 128 -1.02 6.15 -15.99
CA ASP A 128 -1.01 5.42 -17.26
C ASP A 128 -2.03 6.00 -18.27
N LYS A 129 -3.24 6.28 -17.80
CA LYS A 129 -4.36 6.72 -18.65
C LYS A 129 -4.27 8.17 -19.12
N ASN A 130 -3.51 9.03 -18.42
CA ASN A 130 -3.44 10.46 -18.70
C ASN A 130 -1.98 10.89 -18.97
N PRO A 131 -1.38 10.50 -20.11
CA PRO A 131 0.01 10.81 -20.43
C PRO A 131 0.31 12.30 -20.53
N GLU A 132 -0.67 13.09 -21.00
CA GLU A 132 -0.53 14.53 -21.24
C GLU A 132 -0.75 15.42 -20.00
N SER A 133 -1.31 14.85 -18.92
CA SER A 133 -1.62 15.60 -17.70
C SER A 133 -0.38 15.78 -16.82
N SER A 134 -0.30 16.93 -16.13
CA SER A 134 0.76 17.17 -15.14
C SER A 134 0.61 16.21 -13.95
N LEU A 135 1.71 15.96 -13.23
CA LEU A 135 1.66 15.11 -12.04
C LEU A 135 0.75 15.71 -10.97
N GLU A 136 0.79 17.02 -10.78
CA GLU A 136 -0.03 17.73 -9.80
C GLU A 136 -1.52 17.55 -10.09
N GLN A 137 -1.95 17.67 -11.35
CA GLN A 137 -3.34 17.43 -11.74
C GLN A 137 -3.77 16.00 -11.44
N VAL A 138 -2.95 15.03 -11.85
CA VAL A 138 -3.23 13.60 -11.65
C VAL A 138 -3.33 13.26 -10.16
N VAL A 139 -2.40 13.75 -9.34
CA VAL A 139 -2.40 13.52 -7.89
C VAL A 139 -3.57 14.24 -7.22
N GLU A 140 -3.90 15.47 -7.61
CA GLU A 140 -5.02 16.23 -7.06
C GLU A 140 -6.36 15.56 -7.30
N GLU A 141 -6.62 15.13 -8.53
CA GLU A 141 -7.84 14.37 -8.83
C GLU A 141 -7.89 13.05 -8.05
N THR A 142 -6.77 12.33 -7.97
CA THR A 142 -6.70 11.07 -7.23
C THR A 142 -6.97 11.29 -5.74
N TYR A 143 -6.34 12.29 -5.14
CA TYR A 143 -6.50 12.65 -3.74
C TYR A 143 -7.95 13.00 -3.42
N ASN A 144 -8.58 13.85 -4.26
CA ASN A 144 -9.96 14.25 -4.09
C ASN A 144 -10.93 13.05 -4.16
N GLY A 145 -10.65 12.07 -5.02
CA GLY A 145 -11.47 10.87 -5.16
C GLY A 145 -11.22 9.76 -4.13
N THR A 146 -10.18 9.87 -3.27
CA THR A 146 -9.79 8.77 -2.37
C THR A 146 -9.56 9.21 -0.93
N LEU A 147 -8.51 9.98 -0.65
CA LEU A 147 -8.10 10.34 0.72
C LEU A 147 -8.82 11.58 1.25
N LYS A 148 -9.16 12.54 0.38
CA LYS A 148 -9.74 13.83 0.78
C LYS A 148 -10.98 13.71 1.68
N PRO A 149 -11.94 12.80 1.44
CA PRO A 149 -13.11 12.66 2.32
C PRO A 149 -12.75 12.29 3.76
N TRP A 150 -11.60 11.64 3.97
CA TRP A 150 -11.15 11.13 5.27
C TRP A 150 -10.16 12.06 5.96
N HIS A 151 -9.52 12.94 5.21
CA HIS A 151 -8.54 13.89 5.73
C HIS A 151 -9.23 15.11 6.34
N GLY A 152 -9.00 15.30 7.64
CA GLY A 152 -9.29 16.58 8.31
C GLY A 152 -8.50 17.75 7.72
N TRP A 153 -8.76 18.97 8.22
CA TRP A 153 -8.16 20.19 7.68
C TRP A 153 -6.62 20.19 7.77
N ILE A 154 -6.04 19.61 8.82
CA ILE A 154 -4.58 19.50 9.02
C ILE A 154 -3.97 18.60 7.93
N SER A 155 -4.46 17.37 7.79
CA SER A 155 -3.96 16.43 6.78
C SER A 155 -4.17 16.95 5.36
N SER A 156 -5.28 17.67 5.13
CA SER A 156 -5.55 18.35 3.86
C SER A 156 -4.56 19.47 3.56
N ALA A 157 -4.12 20.23 4.56
CA ALA A 157 -3.10 21.26 4.39
C ALA A 157 -1.71 20.64 4.13
N ALA A 158 -1.36 19.58 4.87
CA ALA A 158 -0.11 18.84 4.67
C ALA A 158 -0.01 18.26 3.24
N TYR A 159 -1.11 17.70 2.72
CA TYR A 159 -1.20 17.24 1.33
C TYR A 159 -0.84 18.34 0.31
N LYS A 160 -1.40 19.55 0.47
CA LYS A 160 -1.13 20.68 -0.45
C LYS A 160 0.34 21.08 -0.49
N VAL A 161 1.06 20.89 0.61
CA VAL A 161 2.51 21.11 0.66
C VAL A 161 3.24 19.93 0.03
N ALA A 162 2.88 18.70 0.37
CA ALA A 162 3.52 17.49 -0.14
C ALA A 162 3.53 17.42 -1.67
N ILE A 163 2.42 17.78 -2.34
CA ILE A 163 2.36 17.77 -3.81
C ILE A 163 3.30 18.79 -4.48
N LYS A 164 3.81 19.78 -3.76
CA LYS A 164 4.84 20.71 -4.27
C LYS A 164 6.25 20.18 -4.09
N LEU A 165 6.42 19.07 -3.36
CA LEU A 165 7.70 18.48 -3.01
C LEU A 165 7.93 17.11 -3.65
N VAL A 166 6.96 16.58 -4.40
CA VAL A 166 7.15 15.38 -5.22
C VAL A 166 8.01 15.71 -6.46
N PRO A 167 8.78 14.75 -6.97
CA PRO A 167 9.52 14.94 -8.21
C PRO A 167 8.57 15.13 -9.40
N GLY A 168 9.05 15.73 -10.49
CA GLY A 168 8.28 15.84 -11.74
C GLY A 168 7.89 14.47 -12.31
N ARG A 169 6.85 14.45 -13.14
CA ARG A 169 6.23 13.24 -13.70
C ARG A 169 7.24 12.23 -14.25
N GLU A 170 8.14 12.66 -15.13
CA GLU A 170 9.13 11.77 -15.74
C GLU A 170 10.04 11.12 -14.70
N MET A 171 10.47 11.89 -13.71
CA MET A 171 11.32 11.39 -12.64
C MET A 171 10.55 10.42 -11.74
N LEU A 172 9.28 10.71 -11.41
CA LEU A 172 8.44 9.77 -10.67
C LEU A 172 8.30 8.44 -11.44
N ILE A 173 8.02 8.48 -12.74
CA ILE A 173 7.94 7.28 -13.58
C ILE A 173 9.26 6.52 -13.55
N ARG A 174 10.40 7.20 -13.70
CA ARG A 174 11.74 6.57 -13.62
C ARG A 174 12.00 5.93 -12.25
N LEU A 175 11.54 6.52 -11.15
CA LEU A 175 11.67 5.92 -9.81
C LEU A 175 10.81 4.65 -9.64
N LEU A 176 9.63 4.64 -10.26
CA LEU A 176 8.73 3.49 -10.28
C LEU A 176 9.23 2.38 -11.19
N MET A 177 9.92 2.72 -12.28
CA MET A 177 10.58 1.77 -13.18
C MET A 177 11.82 1.14 -12.50
N GLY A 178 12.06 -0.14 -12.78
CA GLY A 178 13.33 -0.79 -12.47
C GLY A 178 14.42 -0.37 -13.46
N GLN A 179 15.70 -0.54 -13.11
CA GLN A 179 16.82 -0.19 -14.00
C GLN A 179 16.86 -1.03 -15.28
N GLU A 180 16.29 -2.25 -15.24
CA GLU A 180 16.24 -3.17 -16.38
C GLU A 180 14.83 -3.29 -16.99
N GLN A 181 13.96 -2.32 -16.75
CA GLN A 181 12.57 -2.35 -17.21
C GLN A 181 12.24 -1.17 -18.10
N ASP A 182 11.36 -1.40 -19.08
CA ASP A 182 10.75 -0.33 -19.85
C ASP A 182 9.38 0.12 -19.29
N TYR A 183 8.76 1.10 -19.93
CA TYR A 183 7.47 1.61 -19.46
C TYR A 183 6.34 0.58 -19.64
N ASN A 184 6.42 -0.29 -20.66
CA ASN A 184 5.42 -1.35 -20.86
C ASN A 184 5.52 -2.43 -19.79
N ASP A 185 6.74 -2.79 -19.37
CA ASP A 185 6.98 -3.66 -18.22
C ASP A 185 6.32 -3.10 -16.95
N LEU A 186 6.55 -1.82 -16.66
CA LEU A 186 5.94 -1.15 -15.51
C LEU A 186 4.41 -1.21 -15.57
N LYS A 187 3.80 -0.95 -16.75
CA LYS A 187 2.34 -1.07 -16.91
C LYS A 187 1.83 -2.47 -16.64
N GLN A 188 2.54 -3.49 -17.11
CA GLN A 188 2.16 -4.89 -16.87
C GLN A 188 2.26 -5.23 -15.39
N ASP A 189 3.32 -4.80 -14.70
CA ASP A 189 3.50 -5.03 -13.27
C ASP A 189 2.42 -4.31 -12.45
N ILE A 190 2.07 -3.07 -12.80
CA ILE A 190 0.95 -2.32 -12.19
C ILE A 190 -0.37 -3.09 -12.36
N LYS A 191 -0.65 -3.61 -13.57
CA LYS A 191 -1.87 -4.40 -13.82
C LYS A 191 -1.91 -5.68 -12.99
N LYS A 192 -0.80 -6.41 -12.91
CA LYS A 192 -0.68 -7.62 -12.08
C LYS A 192 -0.88 -7.28 -10.60
N TYR A 193 -0.16 -6.29 -10.09
CA TYR A 193 -0.28 -5.82 -8.72
C TYR A 193 -1.73 -5.44 -8.38
N ALA A 194 -2.37 -4.63 -9.23
CA ALA A 194 -3.76 -4.22 -9.06
C ALA A 194 -4.73 -5.41 -9.06
N SER A 195 -4.50 -6.42 -9.90
CA SER A 195 -5.36 -7.62 -9.96
C SER A 195 -5.33 -8.44 -8.68
N VAL A 196 -4.21 -8.44 -7.96
CA VAL A 196 -4.04 -9.16 -6.70
C VAL A 196 -4.55 -8.34 -5.52
N ILE A 197 -4.26 -7.04 -5.49
CA ILE A 197 -4.54 -6.19 -4.33
C ILE A 197 -5.97 -5.69 -4.27
N ARG A 198 -6.66 -5.49 -5.40
CA ARG A 198 -8.05 -5.01 -5.39
C ARG A 198 -8.99 -5.96 -4.61
N PRO A 199 -9.02 -7.28 -4.85
CA PRO A 199 -9.85 -8.18 -4.05
C PRO A 199 -9.52 -8.15 -2.56
N LEU A 200 -8.22 -8.08 -2.22
CA LEU A 200 -7.77 -7.97 -0.83
C LEU A 200 -8.29 -6.69 -0.15
N LEU A 201 -8.24 -5.55 -0.84
CA LEU A 201 -8.78 -4.29 -0.35
C LEU A 201 -10.29 -4.33 -0.20
N ASP A 202 -11.01 -4.88 -1.19
CA ASP A 202 -12.47 -5.00 -1.15
C ASP A 202 -12.90 -5.83 0.05
N ASP A 203 -12.27 -6.99 0.27
CA ASP A 203 -12.53 -7.83 1.45
C ASP A 203 -12.18 -7.11 2.76
N THR A 204 -11.05 -6.39 2.81
CA THR A 204 -10.62 -5.62 3.99
C THR A 204 -11.65 -4.54 4.34
N TYR A 205 -12.13 -3.81 3.33
CA TYR A 205 -13.15 -2.78 3.52
C TYR A 205 -14.49 -3.37 3.97
N GLN A 206 -14.93 -4.48 3.38
CA GLN A 206 -16.15 -5.18 3.80
C GLN A 206 -16.05 -5.69 5.24
N LEU A 207 -14.90 -6.21 5.64
CA LEU A 207 -14.63 -6.64 7.02
C LEU A 207 -14.77 -5.47 7.99
N LEU A 208 -14.10 -4.34 7.72
CA LEU A 208 -14.12 -3.16 8.58
C LEU A 208 -15.52 -2.51 8.70
N VAL A 209 -16.28 -2.48 7.60
CA VAL A 209 -17.68 -2.03 7.63
C VAL A 209 -18.53 -2.96 8.47
N SER A 210 -18.47 -4.26 8.20
CA SER A 210 -19.37 -5.23 8.81
C SER A 210 -19.10 -5.48 10.30
N ARG A 211 -17.86 -5.32 10.75
CA ARG A 211 -17.48 -5.59 12.16
C ARG A 211 -17.40 -4.35 13.03
N ILE A 212 -17.08 -3.18 12.47
CA ILE A 212 -16.79 -1.97 13.26
C ILE A 212 -17.76 -0.84 12.94
N GLY A 213 -18.37 -0.85 11.75
CA GLY A 213 -19.21 0.23 11.25
C GLY A 213 -18.39 1.45 10.79
N PHE A 214 -17.14 1.25 10.35
CA PHE A 214 -16.41 2.32 9.69
C PHE A 214 -17.10 2.69 8.38
N PHE A 215 -17.42 3.97 8.21
CA PHE A 215 -17.94 4.47 6.94
C PHE A 215 -16.79 4.57 5.93
N LEU A 216 -17.04 4.04 4.73
CA LEU A 216 -16.10 3.98 3.59
C LEU A 216 -16.32 5.06 2.57
#